data_AF-A0A6U3ZAI3-F1
#
_entry.id   AF-A0A6U3ZAI3-F1
#
_cell.length_a   1.000
_cell.length_b   1.000
_cell.length_c   1.000
_cell.angle_alpha   90.00
_cell.angle_beta   90.00
_cell.angle_gamma   90.00
#
_symmetry.space_group_name_H-M   'P 1'
#
loop_
_entity.id
_entity.type
_entity.pdbx_description
1 polymer ?
#
loop_
_entity_poly.entity_id
_entity_poly.type
_entity_poly.pdbx_seq_one_letter_code
_entity_poly.pdbx_strand_id
1 'polypeptide(L)'
;MKLAIISALVASAAAFAPNAQPAAQTALNAESDRRAFLGAAAAFGAAAVPMAANAMVDYDGIVNLGGGAQVDLNNANVRAYLRMKGMYPGAAGKIVTHGPYKTVGDVYNIPGLTAGEKDVIKKYESRFVVGKPAPEYVIDRINNGLYR
;
A
#
# COMPACT_ATOMS: atom_id res chain seq x y z
N MET A 1 -87.25 -1.48 -22.10
CA MET A 1 -87.35 -2.40 -23.27
C MET A 1 -86.23 -2.07 -24.25
N LYS A 2 -85.76 -3.10 -24.95
CA LYS A 2 -84.53 -3.25 -25.75
C LYS A 2 -84.30 -2.20 -26.84
N LEU A 3 -83.03 -1.88 -27.12
CA LEU A 3 -82.50 -1.60 -28.48
C LEU A 3 -81.07 -2.17 -28.52
N ALA A 4 -80.84 -3.36 -29.09
CA ALA A 4 -80.65 -3.68 -30.52
C ALA A 4 -79.27 -3.22 -31.06
N ILE A 5 -78.38 -4.21 -31.19
CA ILE A 5 -77.06 -4.18 -31.81
C ILE A 5 -77.23 -4.65 -33.27
N ILE A 6 -76.60 -4.00 -34.24
CA ILE A 6 -76.29 -4.60 -35.55
C ILE A 6 -74.86 -4.23 -35.97
N SER A 7 -74.14 -5.27 -36.37
CA SER A 7 -72.74 -5.37 -36.78
C SER A 7 -72.54 -5.08 -38.28
N ALA A 8 -71.35 -4.68 -38.72
CA ALA A 8 -70.83 -5.02 -40.06
C ALA A 8 -69.30 -4.84 -40.19
N LEU A 9 -68.69 -5.85 -40.81
CA LEU A 9 -67.26 -6.07 -41.05
C LEU A 9 -66.64 -5.25 -42.22
N VAL A 10 -65.39 -4.83 -41.99
CA VAL A 10 -64.14 -4.94 -42.80
C VAL A 10 -64.24 -5.12 -44.33
N ALA A 11 -63.55 -4.26 -45.10
CA ALA A 11 -62.35 -4.58 -45.91
C ALA A 11 -61.97 -3.47 -46.90
N SER A 12 -60.70 -3.04 -46.92
CA SER A 12 -59.84 -2.99 -48.14
C SER A 12 -58.40 -2.56 -47.79
N ALA A 13 -57.44 -3.15 -48.49
CA ALA A 13 -56.00 -3.09 -48.26
C ALA A 13 -55.31 -1.94 -49.01
N ALA A 14 -54.17 -1.47 -48.48
CA ALA A 14 -52.90 -1.24 -49.19
C ALA A 14 -52.03 -0.19 -48.46
N ALA A 15 -50.79 -0.56 -48.11
CA ALA A 15 -49.59 0.11 -48.58
C ALA A 15 -48.34 -0.42 -47.85
N PHE A 16 -47.37 -0.81 -48.66
CA PHE A 16 -46.05 -1.29 -48.34
C PHE A 16 -45.21 -0.17 -47.69
N ALA A 17 -44.63 -0.39 -46.50
CA ALA A 17 -43.63 0.51 -45.92
C ALA A 17 -42.34 -0.30 -45.65
N PRO A 18 -41.17 0.10 -46.19
CA PRO A 18 -39.93 -0.60 -45.93
C PRO A 18 -39.47 -0.39 -44.48
N ASN A 19 -39.11 -1.49 -43.80
CA ASN A 19 -38.39 -1.46 -42.53
C ASN A 19 -37.04 -0.76 -42.72
N ALA A 20 -36.84 0.41 -42.11
CA ALA A 20 -35.53 1.02 -41.97
C ALA A 20 -34.71 0.24 -40.92
N GLN A 21 -33.85 -0.68 -41.37
CA GLN A 21 -32.76 -1.17 -40.52
C GLN A 21 -31.73 -0.03 -40.34
N PRO A 22 -31.27 0.27 -39.12
CA PRO A 22 -30.21 1.24 -38.93
C PRO A 22 -28.92 0.75 -39.62
N ALA A 23 -28.31 1.65 -40.38
CA ALA A 23 -27.06 1.41 -41.08
C ALA A 23 -25.95 0.98 -40.10
N ALA A 24 -25.20 -0.05 -40.46
CA ALA A 24 -24.01 -0.46 -39.74
C ALA A 24 -22.98 0.69 -39.73
N GLN A 25 -22.62 1.17 -38.54
CA GLN A 25 -21.62 2.23 -38.37
C GLN A 25 -20.22 1.65 -38.61
N THR A 26 -19.66 1.90 -39.79
CA THR A 26 -18.31 1.51 -40.19
C THR A 26 -17.26 2.53 -39.70
N ALA A 27 -16.39 2.04 -38.82
CA ALA A 27 -14.95 2.33 -38.69
C ALA A 27 -14.42 3.76 -38.39
N LEU A 28 -15.20 4.85 -38.42
CA LEU A 28 -14.65 6.21 -38.16
C LEU A 28 -14.58 6.62 -36.67
N ASN A 29 -15.38 6.01 -35.79
CA ASN A 29 -15.36 6.31 -34.34
C ASN A 29 -14.24 5.58 -33.57
N ALA A 30 -13.69 4.51 -34.13
CA ALA A 30 -12.68 3.68 -33.46
C ALA A 30 -11.31 4.37 -33.36
N GLU A 31 -11.03 5.35 -34.23
CA GLU A 31 -9.73 6.03 -34.28
C GLU A 31 -9.62 7.18 -33.27
N SER A 32 -10.71 7.93 -33.08
CA SER A 32 -10.87 8.94 -32.02
C SER A 32 -10.82 8.31 -30.63
N ASP A 33 -11.47 7.15 -30.43
CA ASP A 33 -11.44 6.42 -29.16
C ASP A 33 -10.05 5.89 -28.82
N ARG A 34 -9.29 5.41 -29.81
CA ARG A 34 -7.91 4.94 -29.58
C ARG A 34 -6.99 6.09 -29.19
N ARG A 35 -7.10 7.26 -29.83
CA ARG A 35 -6.29 8.44 -29.47
C ARG A 35 -6.70 9.03 -28.11
N ALA A 36 -7.99 9.04 -27.79
CA ALA A 36 -8.48 9.45 -26.47
C ALA A 36 -8.02 8.48 -25.38
N PHE A 37 -8.06 7.16 -25.64
CA PHE A 37 -7.57 6.14 -24.73
C PHE A 37 -6.06 6.21 -24.53
N LEU A 38 -5.28 6.42 -25.60
CA LEU A 38 -3.82 6.60 -25.51
C LEU A 38 -3.43 7.92 -24.85
N GLY A 39 -4.19 9.00 -25.09
CA GLY A 39 -4.02 10.29 -24.41
C GLY A 39 -4.36 10.23 -22.92
N ALA A 40 -5.44 9.53 -22.56
CA ALA A 40 -5.79 9.24 -21.17
C ALA A 40 -4.71 8.36 -20.52
N ALA A 41 -4.28 7.28 -21.16
CA ALA A 41 -3.23 6.40 -20.65
C ALA A 41 -1.89 7.12 -20.49
N ALA A 42 -1.53 8.04 -21.39
CA ALA A 42 -0.33 8.87 -21.26
C ALA A 42 -0.42 9.85 -20.08
N ALA A 43 -1.60 10.44 -19.82
CA ALA A 43 -1.83 11.30 -18.66
C ALA A 43 -1.75 10.52 -17.33
N PHE A 44 -2.23 9.27 -17.31
CA PHE A 44 -2.07 8.38 -16.13
C PHE A 44 -0.64 7.84 -15.99
N GLY A 45 0.10 7.63 -17.09
CA GLY A 45 1.47 7.12 -17.08
C GLY A 45 2.54 8.16 -16.71
N ALA A 46 2.33 9.44 -17.04
CA ALA A 46 3.30 10.50 -16.78
C ALA A 46 3.52 10.83 -15.29
N ALA A 47 2.62 10.39 -14.40
CA ALA A 47 2.75 10.62 -12.95
C ALA A 47 3.69 9.64 -12.24
N ALA A 48 4.14 8.58 -12.90
CA ALA A 48 5.04 7.56 -12.35
C ALA A 48 6.42 7.62 -13.02
N VAL A 49 7.08 8.77 -12.96
CA VAL A 49 8.52 8.84 -13.29
C VAL A 49 9.27 8.21 -12.11
N PRO A 50 9.96 7.07 -12.27
CA PRO A 50 10.77 6.52 -11.20
C PRO A 50 11.89 7.52 -10.89
N MET A 51 11.86 8.08 -9.68
CA MET A 51 12.95 8.90 -9.18
C MET A 51 14.23 8.05 -9.19
N ALA A 52 15.32 8.58 -9.73
CA ALA A 52 16.61 7.89 -9.71
C ALA A 52 17.02 7.60 -8.25
N ALA A 53 17.19 6.32 -7.92
CA ALA A 53 17.74 5.91 -6.64
C ALA A 53 19.25 6.16 -6.67
N ASN A 54 19.69 7.23 -6.02
CA ASN A 54 21.12 7.51 -5.86
C ASN A 54 21.71 6.54 -4.84
N ALA A 55 22.90 6.02 -5.12
CA ALA A 55 23.65 5.23 -4.15
C ALA A 55 24.02 6.12 -2.96
N MET A 56 23.63 5.73 -1.75
CA MET A 56 24.09 6.38 -0.52
C MET A 56 25.41 5.74 -0.10
N VAL A 57 26.44 6.57 0.02
CA VAL A 57 27.77 6.15 0.50
C VAL A 57 27.84 6.28 2.02
N ASP A 58 27.39 7.42 2.54
CA ASP A 58 27.45 7.76 3.95
C ASP A 58 26.07 7.66 4.62
N TYR A 59 26.03 7.03 5.79
CA TYR A 59 24.85 7.00 6.65
C TYR A 59 25.24 7.42 8.07
N ASP A 60 24.74 8.56 8.54
CA ASP A 60 25.11 9.11 9.85
C ASP A 60 24.71 8.18 11.02
N GLY A 61 23.67 7.38 10.84
CA GLY A 61 23.07 6.54 11.88
C GLY A 61 23.75 5.18 12.12
N ILE A 62 24.86 4.85 11.43
CA ILE A 62 25.49 3.52 11.50
C ILE A 62 25.79 3.09 12.94
N VAL A 63 26.25 4.03 13.78
CA VAL A 63 26.58 3.77 15.19
C VAL A 63 25.39 3.19 15.97
N ASN A 64 24.16 3.59 15.64
CA ASN A 64 22.95 3.15 16.35
C ASN A 64 22.37 1.83 15.82
N LEU A 65 23.01 1.21 14.82
CA LEU A 65 22.57 -0.08 14.24
C LEU A 65 23.12 -1.31 15.00
N GLY A 66 23.87 -1.10 16.10
CA GLY A 66 24.33 -2.15 17.00
C GLY A 66 25.76 -1.98 17.52
N GLY A 67 26.55 -1.08 16.93
CA GLY A 67 27.92 -0.78 17.37
C GLY A 67 27.99 0.14 18.60
N GLY A 68 27.07 1.08 18.71
CA GLY A 68 27.05 2.14 19.72
C GLY A 68 26.38 1.80 21.04
N ALA A 69 26.22 2.83 21.87
CA ALA A 69 25.51 2.73 23.14
C ALA A 69 23.99 2.74 22.95
N GLN A 70 23.49 3.47 21.95
CA GLN A 70 22.07 3.57 21.62
C GLN A 70 21.69 2.61 20.48
N VAL A 71 20.39 2.31 20.38
CA VAL A 71 19.79 1.47 19.36
C VAL A 71 18.67 2.23 18.68
N ASP A 72 18.73 2.33 17.37
CA ASP A 72 17.67 2.93 16.56
C ASP A 72 16.50 1.96 16.41
N LEU A 73 15.36 2.34 16.98
CA LEU A 73 14.15 1.51 16.98
C LEU A 73 13.62 1.24 15.56
N ASN A 74 13.84 2.16 14.62
CA ASN A 74 13.27 2.07 13.28
C ASN A 74 14.16 1.35 12.27
N ASN A 75 15.47 1.32 12.49
CA ASN A 75 16.44 0.83 11.50
C ASN A 75 17.30 -0.34 12.00
N ALA A 76 17.55 -0.46 13.30
CA ALA A 76 18.45 -1.49 13.81
C ALA A 76 17.87 -2.90 13.68
N ASN A 77 18.75 -3.86 13.36
CA ASN A 77 18.43 -5.27 13.34
C ASN A 77 18.19 -5.82 14.76
N VAL A 78 17.35 -6.85 14.88
CA VAL A 78 16.99 -7.54 16.12
C VAL A 78 18.21 -7.97 16.96
N ARG A 79 19.34 -8.26 16.33
CA ARG A 79 20.61 -8.61 17.00
C ARG A 79 21.18 -7.47 17.83
N ALA A 80 20.92 -6.20 17.49
CA ALA A 80 21.36 -5.05 18.30
C ALA A 80 20.82 -5.12 19.74
N TYR A 81 19.64 -5.75 19.92
CA TYR A 81 18.99 -5.91 21.21
C TYR A 81 19.61 -7.01 22.09
N LEU A 82 20.48 -7.88 21.54
CA LEU A 82 21.21 -8.89 22.34
C LEU A 82 22.10 -8.25 23.41
N ARG A 83 22.53 -7.00 23.21
CA ARG A 83 23.32 -6.22 24.17
C ARG A 83 22.50 -5.69 25.36
N MET A 84 21.19 -5.94 25.38
CA MET A 84 20.25 -5.52 26.42
C MET A 84 19.61 -6.77 27.02
N LYS A 85 20.19 -7.29 28.12
CA LYS A 85 19.75 -8.53 28.76
C LYS A 85 18.25 -8.49 29.07
N GLY A 86 17.51 -9.47 28.54
CA GLY A 86 16.05 -9.61 28.68
C GLY A 86 15.23 -9.14 27.48
N MET A 87 15.83 -8.38 26.53
CA MET A 87 15.09 -7.87 25.37
C MET A 87 14.84 -8.94 24.31
N TYR A 88 15.83 -9.78 24.03
CA TYR A 88 15.75 -10.84 23.02
C TYR A 88 15.29 -12.17 23.64
N PRO A 89 14.38 -12.94 22.99
CA PRO A 89 13.73 -12.64 21.70
C PRO A 89 12.42 -11.84 21.82
N GLY A 90 11.78 -11.78 22.99
CA GLY A 90 10.40 -11.29 23.17
C GLY A 90 10.19 -9.83 22.78
N ALA A 91 10.57 -8.90 23.66
CA ALA A 91 10.39 -7.46 23.44
C ALA A 91 11.07 -6.99 22.14
N ALA A 92 12.28 -7.47 21.86
CA ALA A 92 13.04 -7.13 20.67
C ALA A 92 12.31 -7.54 19.37
N GLY A 93 11.80 -8.77 19.30
CA GLY A 93 11.06 -9.25 18.14
C GLY A 93 9.80 -8.42 17.91
N LYS A 94 9.06 -8.10 18.97
CA LYS A 94 7.87 -7.24 18.89
C LYS A 94 8.19 -5.83 18.42
N ILE A 95 9.24 -5.20 18.96
CA ILE A 95 9.69 -3.87 18.52
C ILE A 95 10.06 -3.88 17.04
N VAL A 96 10.77 -4.92 16.60
CA VAL A 96 11.18 -5.05 15.20
C VAL A 96 9.97 -5.24 14.27
N THR A 97 9.00 -6.07 14.63
CA THR A 97 7.84 -6.36 13.77
C THR A 97 6.84 -5.20 13.64
N HIS A 98 6.70 -4.33 14.65
CA HIS A 98 5.61 -3.34 14.71
C HIS A 98 6.03 -1.88 14.44
N GLY A 99 7.32 -1.65 14.13
CA GLY A 99 7.77 -0.32 13.69
C GLY A 99 7.19 0.06 12.32
N PRO A 100 7.35 1.32 11.88
CA PRO A 100 8.17 2.36 12.51
C PRO A 100 7.44 3.15 13.62
N TYR A 101 8.24 3.78 14.49
CA TYR A 101 7.82 4.61 15.61
C TYR A 101 8.13 6.09 15.32
N LYS A 102 7.35 7.00 15.90
CA LYS A 102 7.61 8.46 15.87
C LYS A 102 8.38 8.90 17.10
N THR A 103 8.09 8.29 18.25
CA THR A 103 8.74 8.56 19.53
C THR A 103 9.11 7.25 20.22
N VAL A 104 10.04 7.31 21.19
CA VAL A 104 10.38 6.14 22.01
C VAL A 104 9.15 5.63 22.76
N GLY A 105 8.24 6.52 23.19
CA GLY A 105 7.02 6.13 23.91
C GLY A 105 6.06 5.26 23.09
N ASP A 106 6.13 5.32 21.76
CA ASP A 106 5.22 4.56 20.88
C ASP A 106 5.42 3.05 21.02
N VAL A 107 6.59 2.59 21.48
CA VAL A 107 6.87 1.16 21.69
C VAL A 107 5.94 0.54 22.73
N TYR A 108 5.40 1.33 23.67
CA TYR A 108 4.49 0.82 24.69
C TYR A 108 3.08 0.53 24.15
N ASN A 109 2.77 1.01 22.94
CA ASN A 109 1.51 0.77 22.24
C ASN A 109 1.52 -0.53 21.42
N ILE A 110 2.64 -1.26 21.40
CA ILE A 110 2.75 -2.52 20.65
C ILE A 110 1.76 -3.55 21.21
N PRO A 111 0.91 -4.16 20.37
CA PRO A 111 -0.04 -5.17 20.82
C PRO A 111 0.66 -6.41 21.37
N GLY A 112 0.10 -6.98 22.44
CA GLY A 112 0.60 -8.22 23.03
C GLY A 112 1.88 -8.07 23.87
N LEU A 113 2.30 -6.86 24.24
CA LEU A 113 3.38 -6.67 25.22
C LEU A 113 2.95 -7.16 26.62
N THR A 114 3.70 -8.11 27.14
CA THR A 114 3.59 -8.59 28.53
C THR A 114 4.12 -7.56 29.51
N ALA A 115 3.75 -7.67 30.80
CA ALA A 115 4.28 -6.80 31.84
C ALA A 115 5.82 -6.87 31.92
N GLY A 116 6.38 -8.09 31.90
CA GLY A 116 7.84 -8.28 31.92
C GLY A 116 8.56 -7.66 30.73
N GLU A 117 7.98 -7.72 29.53
CA GLU A 117 8.56 -7.03 28.35
C GLU A 117 8.51 -5.51 28.52
N LYS A 118 7.42 -4.95 29.05
CA LYS A 118 7.33 -3.50 29.33
C LYS A 118 8.38 -3.06 30.36
N ASP A 119 8.65 -3.87 31.37
CA ASP A 119 9.67 -3.58 32.39
C ASP A 119 11.08 -3.57 31.79
N VAL A 120 11.41 -4.54 30.93
CA VAL A 120 12.71 -4.57 30.27
C VAL A 120 12.86 -3.42 29.27
N ILE A 121 11.81 -3.08 28.51
CA ILE A 121 11.81 -1.91 27.64
C ILE A 121 12.08 -0.65 28.47
N LYS A 122 11.38 -0.48 29.61
CA LYS A 122 11.56 0.66 30.51
C LYS A 122 12.99 0.75 31.07
N LYS A 123 13.58 -0.39 31.44
CA LYS A 123 14.96 -0.46 31.93
C LYS A 123 15.99 0.10 30.95
N TYR A 124 15.76 -0.05 29.65
CA TYR A 124 16.69 0.39 28.60
C TYR A 124 16.16 1.57 27.77
N GLU A 125 15.10 2.25 28.22
CA GLU A 125 14.46 3.32 27.44
C GLU A 125 15.43 4.44 27.05
N SER A 126 16.39 4.78 27.92
CA SER A 126 17.45 5.77 27.66
C SER A 126 18.44 5.36 26.57
N ARG A 127 18.44 4.08 26.16
CA ARG A 127 19.26 3.57 25.06
C ARG A 127 18.54 3.60 23.72
N PHE A 128 17.25 3.96 23.68
CA PHE A 128 16.51 3.99 22.44
C PHE A 128 16.54 5.38 21.81
N VAL A 129 16.68 5.37 20.49
CA VAL A 129 16.49 6.54 19.64
C VAL A 129 15.56 6.18 18.50
N VAL A 130 14.91 7.18 17.93
CA VAL A 130 14.01 7.01 16.79
C VAL A 130 14.64 7.73 15.61
N GLY A 131 15.26 6.97 14.70
CA GLY A 131 15.76 7.50 13.44
C GLY A 131 14.68 7.58 12.38
N LYS A 132 14.94 8.33 11.31
CA LYS A 132 14.10 8.29 10.11
C LYS A 132 14.20 6.88 9.50
N PRO A 133 13.08 6.21 9.20
CA PRO A 133 13.12 4.89 8.56
C PRO A 133 13.84 4.97 7.21
N ALA A 134 14.88 4.15 7.06
CA ALA A 134 15.71 4.04 5.87
C ALA A 134 15.44 2.68 5.21
N PRO A 135 14.88 2.64 3.99
CA PRO A 135 14.44 1.40 3.33
C PRO A 135 15.50 0.29 3.29
N GLU A 136 16.77 0.66 3.10
CA GLU A 136 17.93 -0.22 3.06
C GLU A 136 18.18 -0.98 4.38
N TYR A 137 17.71 -0.45 5.52
CA TYR A 137 17.84 -1.09 6.82
C TYR A 137 16.52 -1.70 7.30
N VAL A 138 15.39 -1.08 6.95
CA VAL A 138 14.05 -1.50 7.44
C VAL A 138 13.71 -2.92 7.05
N ILE A 139 14.07 -3.34 5.83
CA ILE A 139 13.79 -4.67 5.29
C ILE A 139 14.55 -5.75 6.09
N ASP A 140 15.77 -5.44 6.50
CA ASP A 140 16.71 -6.39 7.09
C ASP A 140 16.68 -6.40 8.64
N ARG A 141 15.64 -5.81 9.24
CA ARG A 141 15.57 -5.70 10.71
C ARG A 141 15.41 -7.05 11.41
N ILE A 142 14.83 -8.05 10.75
CA ILE A 142 14.77 -9.42 11.29
C ILE A 142 16.04 -10.19 10.95
N ASN A 143 16.49 -10.11 9.69
CA ASN A 143 17.65 -10.82 9.20
C ASN A 143 18.47 -9.93 8.26
N ASN A 144 19.67 -9.57 8.69
CA ASN A 144 20.61 -8.75 7.92
C ASN A 144 21.77 -9.56 7.32
N GLY A 145 21.60 -10.88 7.20
CA GLY A 145 22.61 -11.78 6.60
C GLY A 145 23.89 -11.97 7.43
N LEU A 146 23.99 -11.35 8.62
CA LEU A 146 25.14 -11.49 9.50
C LEU A 146 24.90 -12.61 10.51
N TYR A 147 25.73 -13.65 10.45
CA TYR A 147 25.75 -14.77 11.39
C TYR A 147 27.14 -14.90 12.05
N ARG A 148 27.21 -15.65 13.15
CA ARG A 148 28.46 -15.97 13.85
C ARG A 148 28.66 -17.47 13.84
#